data_AF-A0A1Q7VD50-F1
#
_entry.id   AF-A0A1Q7VD50-F1
#
_cell.length_a   1.000
_cell.length_b   1.000
_cell.length_c   1.000
_cell.angle_alpha   90.00
_cell.angle_beta   90.00
_cell.angle_gamma   90.00
#
_symmetry.space_group_name_H-M   'P 1'
#
loop_
_entity.id
_entity.type
_entity.pdbx_description
1 polymer ?
#
loop_
_entity_poly.entity_id
_entity_poly.type
_entity_poly.pdbx_seq_one_letter_code
_entity_poly.pdbx_strand_id
1 'polypeptide(L)'
;IERGAIETTEAKAKELRPFVEKLITKAKTGTLHSRRLAGRHVAHRETADKLFQDIAPRFATRKGGYTRILKTGHRKGDGAEMARIELISAEA
;
A
#
# COMPACT_ATOMS: atom_id res chain seq x y z
N ILE A 1 -4.79 1.83 -0.28
CA ILE A 1 -5.63 0.68 0.14
C ILE A 1 -7.04 0.83 -0.43
N GLU A 2 -7.75 1.90 -0.08
CA GLU A 2 -9.10 2.18 -0.58
C GLU A 2 -9.22 2.10 -2.11
N ARG A 3 -8.42 2.88 -2.84
CA ARG A 3 -8.43 2.97 -4.31
C ARG A 3 -7.53 1.96 -5.04
N GLY A 4 -6.70 1.20 -4.33
CA GLY A 4 -5.71 0.29 -4.92
C GLY A 4 -4.46 0.95 -5.55
N ALA A 5 -4.58 2.17 -6.09
CA ALA A 5 -3.47 2.99 -6.58
C ALA A 5 -3.68 4.47 -6.26
N ILE A 6 -2.60 5.23 -6.13
CA ILE A 6 -2.61 6.69 -6.01
C ILE A 6 -1.49 7.30 -6.85
N GLU A 7 -1.72 8.50 -7.34
CA GLU A 7 -0.69 9.32 -7.99
C GLU A 7 -0.22 10.40 -7.02
N THR A 8 1.10 10.53 -6.87
CA THR A 8 1.74 11.45 -5.93
C THR A 8 3.12 11.83 -6.45
N THR A 9 3.87 12.65 -5.72
CA THR A 9 5.27 12.92 -6.07
C THR A 9 6.15 11.68 -5.85
N GLU A 10 7.21 11.54 -6.65
CA GLU A 10 8.14 10.41 -6.57
C GLU A 10 8.71 10.22 -5.16
N ALA A 11 9.12 11.33 -4.51
CA ALA A 11 9.61 11.30 -3.14
C ALA A 11 8.59 10.72 -2.15
N LYS A 12 7.32 11.16 -2.23
CA LYS A 12 6.24 10.64 -1.37
C LYS A 12 5.93 9.18 -1.66
N ALA A 13 5.98 8.75 -2.93
CA ALA A 13 5.78 7.35 -3.29
C ALA A 13 6.89 6.45 -2.69
N LYS A 14 8.15 6.89 -2.74
CA LYS A 14 9.29 6.15 -2.17
C LYS A 14 9.16 5.99 -0.64
N GLU A 15 8.76 7.05 0.05
CA GLU A 15 8.54 7.02 1.50
C GLU A 15 7.32 6.16 1.90
N LEU A 16 6.27 6.17 1.07
CA LEU A 16 5.06 5.40 1.36
C LEU A 16 5.30 3.88 1.26
N ARG A 17 6.22 3.43 0.41
CA ARG A 17 6.52 2.01 0.17
C ARG A 17 6.83 1.22 1.45
N PRO A 18 7.88 1.55 2.26
CA PRO A 18 8.19 0.79 3.47
C PRO A 18 7.05 0.80 4.50
N PHE A 19 6.28 1.87 4.55
CA PHE A 19 5.13 1.98 5.44
C PHE A 19 4.02 1.00 5.05
N VAL A 20 3.61 1.01 3.78
CA VAL A 20 2.55 0.12 3.26
C VAL A 20 3.00 -1.33 3.29
N GLU A 21 4.26 -1.62 2.99
CA GLU A 21 4.76 -3.00 3.02
C GLU A 21 4.74 -3.61 4.42
N LYS A 22 5.15 -2.84 5.44
CA LYS A 22 5.07 -3.28 6.85
C LYS A 22 3.62 -3.46 7.28
N LEU A 23 2.72 -2.60 6.82
CA LEU A 23 1.30 -2.67 7.14
C LEU A 23 0.66 -3.96 6.57
N ILE A 24 0.91 -4.27 5.30
CA ILE A 24 0.43 -5.51 4.65
C ILE A 24 1.06 -6.75 5.31
N THR A 25 2.34 -6.70 5.64
CA THR A 25 3.02 -7.81 6.32
C THR A 25 2.39 -8.12 7.69
N LYS A 26 2.09 -7.08 8.49
CA LYS A 26 1.37 -7.25 9.76
C LYS A 26 -0.04 -7.79 9.54
N ALA A 27 -0.75 -7.29 8.52
CA ALA A 27 -2.10 -7.75 8.20
C ALA A 27 -2.14 -9.24 7.82
N LYS A 28 -1.12 -9.71 7.08
CA LYS A 28 -0.96 -11.11 6.68
C LYS A 28 -0.71 -12.07 7.85
N THR A 29 -0.10 -11.63 8.95
CA THR A 29 0.14 -12.47 10.13
C THR A 29 -1.16 -12.98 10.76
N GLY A 30 -2.29 -12.28 10.59
CA GLY A 30 -3.62 -12.79 10.95
C GLY A 30 -3.98 -12.79 12.45
N THR A 31 -3.03 -12.56 13.37
CA THR A 31 -3.30 -12.53 14.82
C THR A 31 -4.08 -11.28 15.24
N LEU A 32 -4.86 -11.37 16.33
CA LEU A 32 -5.60 -10.23 16.90
C LEU A 32 -4.68 -9.05 17.25
N HIS A 33 -3.48 -9.35 17.78
CA HIS A 33 -2.48 -8.32 18.09
C HIS A 33 -2.01 -7.59 16.83
N SER A 34 -1.67 -8.33 15.77
CA SER A 34 -1.26 -7.73 14.50
C SER A 34 -2.38 -6.92 13.85
N ARG A 35 -3.63 -7.37 13.95
CA ARG A 35 -4.80 -6.61 13.49
C ARG A 35 -4.96 -5.29 14.24
N ARG A 36 -4.81 -5.29 15.58
CA ARG A 36 -4.85 -4.07 16.40
C ARG A 36 -3.72 -3.11 16.05
N LEU A 37 -2.49 -3.61 15.86
CA LEU A 37 -1.34 -2.79 15.48
C LEU A 37 -1.52 -2.15 14.10
N ALA A 38 -1.94 -2.93 13.11
CA ALA A 38 -2.19 -2.41 11.77
C ALA A 38 -3.39 -1.44 11.74
N GLY A 39 -4.45 -1.72 12.51
CA GLY A 39 -5.63 -0.87 12.62
C GLY A 39 -5.35 0.53 13.18
N ARG A 40 -4.34 0.70 14.05
CA ARG A 40 -3.94 2.03 14.56
C ARG A 40 -3.49 3.00 13.47
N HIS A 41 -3.01 2.47 12.35
CA HIS A 41 -2.50 3.25 11.22
C HIS A 41 -3.58 3.53 10.15
N VAL A 42 -4.78 2.95 10.31
CA VAL A 42 -5.87 3.08 9.34
C VAL A 42 -7.05 3.73 10.04
N ALA A 43 -7.32 5.00 9.69
CA ALA A 43 -8.38 5.78 10.34
C ALA A 43 -9.79 5.24 10.05
N HIS A 44 -10.02 4.73 8.83
CA HIS A 44 -11.34 4.30 8.38
C HIS A 44 -11.52 2.80 8.55
N ARG A 45 -12.60 2.40 9.23
CA ARG A 45 -12.93 0.99 9.49
C ARG A 45 -13.06 0.16 8.21
N GLU A 46 -13.75 0.68 7.20
CA GLU A 46 -13.92 0.00 5.91
C GLU A 46 -12.59 -0.27 5.20
N THR A 47 -11.65 0.67 5.29
CA THR A 47 -10.30 0.51 4.74
C THR A 47 -9.52 -0.57 5.50
N ALA A 48 -9.71 -0.66 6.82
CA ALA A 48 -9.09 -1.69 7.63
C ALA A 48 -9.68 -3.07 7.31
N ASP A 49 -11.00 -3.18 7.16
CA ASP A 49 -11.67 -4.42 6.78
C ASP A 49 -11.19 -4.90 5.41
N LYS A 50 -11.13 -4.01 4.41
CA LYS A 50 -10.55 -4.29 3.08
C LYS A 50 -9.09 -4.76 3.15
N LEU A 51 -8.29 -4.17 4.03
CA LEU A 51 -6.89 -4.58 4.22
C LEU A 51 -6.79 -6.04 4.68
N PHE A 52 -7.62 -6.46 5.63
CA PHE A 52 -7.53 -7.80 6.21
C PHE A 52 -8.34 -8.86 5.46
N GLN A 53 -9.43 -8.50 4.82
CA GLN A 53 -10.33 -9.43 4.11
C GLN A 53 -9.89 -9.65 2.67
N ASP A 54 -9.43 -8.60 1.98
CA ASP A 54 -9.12 -8.70 0.55
C ASP A 54 -7.60 -8.72 0.30
N ILE A 55 -6.89 -7.72 0.83
CA ILE A 55 -5.50 -7.47 0.47
C ILE A 55 -4.55 -8.47 1.13
N ALA A 56 -4.72 -8.74 2.42
CA ALA A 56 -3.84 -9.66 3.15
C ALA A 56 -3.88 -11.09 2.58
N PRO A 57 -5.06 -11.70 2.29
CA PRO A 57 -5.12 -12.99 1.63
C PRO A 57 -4.52 -12.98 0.21
N ARG A 58 -4.73 -11.90 -0.55
CA ARG A 58 -4.16 -11.74 -1.91
C ARG A 58 -2.64 -11.85 -1.94
N PHE A 59 -1.96 -11.42 -0.87
CA PHE A 59 -0.50 -11.48 -0.76
C PHE A 59 0.01 -12.59 0.18
N ALA A 60 -0.83 -13.59 0.48
CA ALA A 60 -0.49 -14.67 1.42
C ALA A 60 0.73 -15.51 1.01
N THR A 61 1.00 -15.68 -0.29
CA THR A 61 2.15 -16.44 -0.79
C THR A 61 3.39 -15.59 -1.02
N ARG A 62 3.23 -14.27 -1.22
CA ARG A 62 4.30 -13.34 -1.59
C ARG A 62 5.13 -12.90 -0.37
N LYS A 63 6.47 -12.96 -0.48
CA LYS A 63 7.42 -12.54 0.56
C LYS A 63 7.98 -11.14 0.23
N GLY A 64 7.16 -10.12 0.42
CA GLY A 64 7.54 -8.70 0.24
C GLY A 64 7.31 -8.15 -1.17
N GLY A 65 7.55 -6.85 -1.34
CA GLY A 65 7.32 -6.15 -2.60
C GLY A 65 5.85 -6.17 -3.03
N TYR A 66 4.97 -5.61 -2.20
CA TYR A 66 3.51 -5.59 -2.46
C TYR A 66 3.05 -4.37 -3.26
N THR A 67 3.92 -3.36 -3.35
CA THR A 67 3.66 -2.12 -4.08
C THR A 67 4.61 -1.96 -5.25
N ARG A 68 4.14 -1.34 -6.33
CA ARG A 68 4.94 -0.91 -7.48
C ARG A 68 4.88 0.61 -7.60
N ILE A 69 6.00 1.22 -7.97
CA ILE A 69 6.08 2.66 -8.26
C ILE A 69 6.36 2.80 -9.77
N LEU A 70 5.50 3.52 -10.47
CA LEU A 70 5.62 3.85 -11.88
C LEU A 70 5.84 5.36 -12.01
N LYS A 71 6.91 5.80 -12.67
CA LYS A 71 7.14 7.23 -12.93
C LYS A 71 6.16 7.71 -13.99
N THR A 72 5.40 8.76 -13.70
CA THR A 72 4.36 9.29 -14.61
C THR A 72 4.77 10.59 -15.31
N GLY A 73 5.91 11.18 -14.94
CA GLY A 73 6.46 12.38 -15.58
C GLY A 73 6.60 13.54 -14.61
N HIS A 74 6.46 14.77 -15.11
CA HIS A 74 6.57 15.99 -14.29
C HIS A 74 5.21 16.69 -14.21
N ARG A 75 4.87 17.21 -13.04
CA ARG A 75 3.64 17.97 -12.84
C ARG A 75 3.71 19.32 -13.55
N LYS A 76 2.68 19.64 -14.32
CA LYS A 76 2.53 20.96 -14.95
C LYS A 76 2.34 22.03 -13.86
N GLY A 77 3.21 23.02 -13.85
CA GLY A 77 3.20 24.13 -12.88
C GLY A 77 4.53 24.25 -12.15
N ASP A 78 4.83 23.28 -11.27
CA ASP A 78 6.02 23.30 -10.42
C ASP A 78 7.12 22.31 -10.85
N GLY A 79 6.88 21.52 -11.91
CA GLY A 79 7.87 20.60 -12.46
C GLY A 79 8.22 19.44 -11.51
N ALA A 80 7.41 19.17 -10.48
CA ALA A 80 7.68 18.09 -9.54
C ALA A 80 7.62 16.72 -10.22
N GLU A 81 8.57 15.83 -9.94
CA GLU A 81 8.54 14.43 -10.39
C GLU A 81 7.33 13.71 -9.80
N MET A 82 6.49 13.17 -10.67
CA MET A 82 5.27 12.43 -10.33
C MET A 82 5.50 10.94 -10.51
N ALA A 83 4.87 10.18 -9.62
CA ALA A 83 4.84 8.73 -9.68
C ALA A 83 3.49 8.20 -9.19
N ARG A 84 3.04 7.14 -9.84
CA ARG A 84 1.91 6.33 -9.42
C ARG A 84 2.40 5.16 -8.58
N ILE A 85 1.92 5.07 -7.35
CA ILE A 85 2.15 3.92 -6.47
C ILE A 85 0.89 3.05 -6.42
N GLU A 86 1.05 1.77 -6.72
CA GLU A 86 -0.04 0.82 -6.84
C GLU A 86 0.25 -0.48 -6.10
N LEU A 87 -0.81 -1.14 -5.63
CA LEU A 87 -0.72 -2.52 -5.16
C LEU A 87 -0.57 -3.45 -6.37
N ILE A 88 0.37 -4.40 -6.27
CA ILE A 88 0.58 -5.38 -7.33
C ILE A 88 -0.66 -6.28 -7.45
N SER A 89 -1.14 -6.51 -8.67
CA SER A 89 -2.11 -7.57 -8.89
C SER A 89 -1.41 -8.92 -8.77
N ALA A 90 -2.02 -9.87 -8.06
CA ALA A 90 -1.51 -11.23 -7.91
C ALA A 90 -1.63 -11.99 -9.24
N GLU A 91 -0.80 -11.61 -10.21
CA GLU A 91 -0.54 -12.27 -11.50
C GLU A 91 0.87 -11.86 -11.92
N ALA A 92 1.84 -12.63 -11.43
CA ALA A 92 3.19 -12.78 -11.96
C ALA A 92 3.76 -14.08 -11.41
#